data_AF-S4PUH1-F1
#
_entry.id   AF-S4PUH1-F1
#
_cell.length_a   1.000
_cell.length_b   1.000
_cell.length_c   1.000
_cell.angle_alpha   90.00
_cell.angle_beta   90.00
_cell.angle_gamma   90.00
#
_symmetry.space_group_name_H-M   'P 1'
#
loop_
_entity.id
_entity.type
_entity.pdbx_description
1 polymer ?
#
loop_
_entity_poly.entity_id
_entity_poly.type
_entity_poly.pdbx_seq_one_letter_code
_entity_poly.pdbx_strand_id
1 'polypeptide(L)'
;DIKKLQLRLQGSICVQVNAGPLAYANAFLDPTLALMYPDDMVDKLKAVFKEFLTVCHTALQLNAKLISSDQVTYQEALETN
;
A
#
# COMPACT_ATOMS: atom_id res chain seq x y z
N ASP A 1 -15.13 -4.71 -10.88
CA ASP A 1 -16.01 -4.60 -9.71
C ASP A 1 -15.39 -3.60 -8.74
N ILE A 2 -16.03 -2.44 -8.59
CA ILE A 2 -15.52 -1.32 -7.80
C ILE A 2 -15.41 -1.65 -6.31
N LYS A 3 -16.33 -2.44 -5.76
CA LYS A 3 -16.32 -2.80 -4.34
C LYS A 3 -15.13 -3.70 -4.02
N LYS A 4 -14.77 -4.62 -4.92
CA LYS A 4 -13.57 -5.45 -4.78
C LYS A 4 -12.29 -4.63 -4.88
N LEU A 5 -12.24 -3.63 -5.75
CA LEU A 5 -11.13 -2.68 -5.85
C LEU A 5 -10.97 -1.92 -4.52
N GLN A 6 -12.04 -1.28 -4.06
CA GLN A 6 -12.06 -0.49 -2.82
C GLN A 6 -11.67 -1.31 -1.59
N LEU A 7 -12.22 -2.52 -1.44
CA LEU A 7 -11.89 -3.41 -0.32
C LEU A 7 -10.41 -3.76 -0.28
N ARG A 8 -9.81 -4.11 -1.43
CA ARG A 8 -8.39 -4.45 -1.51
C ARG A 8 -7.50 -3.24 -1.31
N LEU A 9 -7.86 -2.10 -1.91
CA LEU A 9 -7.10 -0.87 -1.82
C LEU A 9 -7.07 -0.37 -0.37
N GLN A 10 -8.23 -0.24 0.26
CA GLN A 10 -8.35 0.15 1.67
C GLN A 10 -7.54 -0.79 2.58
N GLY A 11 -7.66 -2.10 2.39
CA GLY A 11 -6.89 -3.08 3.18
C GLY A 11 -5.38 -3.05 2.90
N SER A 12 -4.94 -2.37 1.84
CA SER A 12 -3.53 -2.24 1.47
C SER A 12 -2.92 -0.94 2.02
N ILE A 13 -3.63 0.17 1.98
CA ILE A 13 -3.09 1.50 2.34
C ILE A 13 -3.71 2.12 3.61
N CYS A 14 -4.91 1.71 4.00
CA CYS A 14 -5.63 2.20 5.19
C CYS A 14 -5.85 1.07 6.21
N VAL A 15 -4.80 0.33 6.51
CA VAL A 15 -4.80 -0.74 7.52
C VAL A 15 -5.04 -0.17 8.93
N GLN A 16 -6.11 -0.63 9.58
CA GLN A 16 -6.51 -0.15 10.92
C GLN A 16 -6.38 -1.22 12.01
N VAL A 17 -6.57 -2.50 11.66
CA VAL A 17 -6.59 -3.61 12.63
C VAL A 17 -5.25 -4.36 12.67
N ASN A 18 -4.60 -4.51 11.52
CA ASN A 18 -3.33 -5.21 11.37
C ASN A 18 -2.18 -4.21 11.21
N ALA A 19 -0.96 -4.67 11.47
CA ALA A 19 0.25 -3.83 11.45
C ALA A 19 0.59 -3.23 10.06
N GLY A 20 0.09 -3.84 8.98
CA GLY A 20 0.19 -3.27 7.64
C GLY A 20 1.54 -3.43 6.94
N PRO A 21 1.66 -2.93 5.69
CA PRO A 21 2.91 -3.01 4.92
C PRO A 21 4.08 -2.28 5.59
N LEU A 22 3.82 -1.15 6.26
CA LEU A 22 4.87 -0.38 6.92
C LEU A 22 5.60 -1.16 8.01
N ALA A 23 4.92 -2.11 8.68
CA ALA A 23 5.56 -2.97 9.67
C ALA A 23 6.65 -3.87 9.05
N TYR A 24 6.44 -4.37 7.84
CA TYR A 24 7.46 -5.14 7.12
C TYR A 24 8.62 -4.24 6.67
N ALA A 25 8.32 -3.03 6.19
CA ALA A 25 9.37 -2.07 5.82
C ALA A 25 10.25 -1.70 7.03
N ASN A 26 9.63 -1.43 8.18
CA ASN A 26 10.38 -1.10 9.40
C ASN A 26 11.20 -2.30 9.92
N ALA A 27 10.68 -3.53 9.83
CA ALA A 27 11.39 -4.70 10.35
C ALA A 27 12.56 -5.16 9.46
N PHE A 28 12.45 -4.99 8.14
CA PHE A 28 13.35 -5.63 7.18
C PHE A 28 14.08 -4.65 6.25
N LEU A 29 13.59 -3.42 6.10
CA LEU A 29 14.15 -2.41 5.19
C LEU A 29 14.73 -1.19 5.93
N ASP A 30 14.57 -1.09 7.25
CA ASP A 30 15.28 -0.09 8.06
C ASP A 30 16.80 -0.30 7.87
N PRO A 31 17.57 0.72 7.45
CA PRO A 31 19.00 0.58 7.17
C PRO A 31 19.82 0.04 8.36
N THR A 32 19.37 0.27 9.59
CA THR A 32 20.03 -0.22 10.82
C THR A 32 19.76 -1.69 11.08
N LEU A 33 18.62 -2.22 10.63
CA LEU A 33 18.20 -3.61 10.83
C LEU A 33 18.44 -4.49 9.58
N ALA A 34 18.40 -3.90 8.40
CA ALA A 34 18.53 -4.60 7.11
C ALA A 34 19.85 -5.38 7.01
N LEU A 35 20.92 -4.88 7.64
CA LEU A 35 22.23 -5.54 7.72
C LEU A 35 22.20 -6.90 8.41
N MET A 36 21.12 -7.23 9.12
CA MET A 36 20.92 -8.54 9.77
C MET A 36 20.38 -9.62 8.83
N TYR A 37 20.05 -9.26 7.58
CA TYR A 37 19.42 -10.14 6.60
C TYR A 37 20.25 -10.25 5.31
N PRO A 38 20.07 -11.33 4.52
CA PRO A 38 20.75 -11.45 3.23
C PRO A 38 20.39 -10.32 2.25
N ASP A 39 21.40 -9.71 1.64
CA ASP A 39 21.24 -8.55 0.75
C ASP A 39 20.28 -8.83 -0.43
N ASP A 40 20.35 -10.04 -1.01
CA ASP A 40 19.48 -10.46 -2.12
C ASP A 40 18.00 -10.51 -1.74
N MET A 41 17.70 -10.93 -0.50
CA MET A 41 16.34 -10.96 0.03
C MET A 41 15.84 -9.56 0.39
N VAL A 42 16.70 -8.71 0.96
CA VAL A 42 16.39 -7.30 1.24
C VAL A 42 16.09 -6.55 -0.07
N ASP A 43 16.90 -6.73 -1.10
CA ASP A 43 16.71 -6.07 -2.40
C ASP A 43 15.46 -6.58 -3.13
N LYS A 44 15.17 -7.88 -3.04
CA LYS A 44 13.91 -8.44 -3.52
C LYS A 44 12.72 -7.80 -2.81
N LEU A 45 12.78 -7.63 -1.49
CA LEU A 45 11.70 -7.00 -0.73
C LEU A 45 11.52 -5.53 -1.12
N LYS A 46 12.62 -4.78 -1.31
CA LYS A 46 12.56 -3.39 -1.84
C LYS A 46 11.86 -3.34 -3.20
N ALA A 47 12.19 -4.27 -4.11
CA ALA A 47 11.57 -4.32 -5.43
C ALA A 47 10.06 -4.58 -5.34
N VAL A 48 9.65 -5.56 -4.51
CA VAL A 48 8.23 -5.86 -4.26
C VAL A 48 7.50 -4.66 -3.65
N PHE A 49 8.12 -3.93 -2.71
CA PHE A 49 7.52 -2.72 -2.14
C PHE A 49 7.32 -1.61 -3.17
N LYS A 50 8.29 -1.40 -4.07
CA LYS A 50 8.16 -0.42 -5.17
C LYS A 50 7.01 -0.78 -6.11
N GLU A 51 6.88 -2.06 -6.47
CA GLU A 51 5.77 -2.54 -7.28
C GLU A 51 4.43 -2.36 -6.55
N PHE A 52 4.37 -2.75 -5.27
CA PHE A 52 3.19 -2.56 -4.42
C PHE A 52 2.72 -1.10 -4.40
N LEU A 53 3.62 -0.15 -4.17
CA LEU A 53 3.28 1.28 -4.17
C LEU A 53 2.77 1.75 -5.55
N THR A 54 3.38 1.26 -6.63
CA THR A 54 2.96 1.57 -8.00
C THR A 54 1.54 1.05 -8.28
N VAL A 55 1.24 -0.17 -7.85
CA VAL A 55 -0.09 -0.78 -7.99
C VAL A 55 -1.12 -0.05 -7.14
N CYS A 56 -0.81 0.30 -5.89
CA CYS A 56 -1.69 1.08 -5.01
C CYS A 56 -2.00 2.46 -5.61
N HIS A 57 -1.00 3.16 -6.15
CA HIS A 57 -1.20 4.44 -6.82
C HIS A 57 -2.11 4.31 -8.05
N THR A 58 -1.87 3.30 -8.89
CA THR A 58 -2.72 3.02 -10.06
C THR A 58 -4.16 2.69 -9.64
N ALA A 59 -4.33 1.93 -8.56
CA ALA A 59 -5.62 1.58 -8.00
C ALA A 59 -6.36 2.80 -7.42
N LEU A 60 -5.66 3.73 -6.77
CA LEU A 60 -6.20 5.02 -6.31
C LEU A 60 -6.73 5.85 -7.49
N GLN A 61 -5.92 6.01 -8.55
CA GLN A 61 -6.34 6.72 -9.76
C GLN A 61 -7.54 6.07 -10.44
N LEU A 62 -7.57 4.73 -10.47
CA LEU A 62 -8.71 4.01 -11.03
C LEU A 62 -9.96 4.18 -10.15
N ASN A 63 -9.83 4.15 -8.83
CA ASN A 63 -10.95 4.38 -7.92
C ASN A 63 -11.53 5.79 -8.11
N ALA A 64 -10.68 6.83 -8.19
CA ALA A 64 -11.10 8.20 -8.44
C ALA A 64 -11.92 8.38 -9.73
N LYS A 65 -11.66 7.57 -10.76
CA LYS A 65 -12.41 7.58 -12.04
C LYS A 65 -13.74 6.83 -11.98
N LEU A 66 -13.91 5.90 -11.04
CA LEU A 66 -15.05 4.98 -10.98
C LEU A 66 -16.06 5.33 -9.89
N ILE A 67 -15.67 6.14 -8.90
CA ILE A 67 -16.51 6.52 -7.76
C ILE A 67 -17.72 7.37 -8.17
N SER A 68 -18.79 7.27 -7.41
CA SER A 68 -19.93 8.18 -7.46
C SER A 68 -19.69 9.42 -6.58
N SER A 69 -20.52 10.46 -6.73
CA SER A 69 -20.35 11.74 -6.02
C SER A 69 -20.39 11.63 -4.49
N ASP A 70 -21.13 10.65 -3.96
CA ASP A 70 -21.21 10.36 -2.52
C ASP A 70 -19.95 9.68 -1.96
N GLN A 71 -19.04 9.22 -2.82
CA GLN A 71 -17.80 8.55 -2.42
C GLN A 71 -16.55 9.44 -2.50
N VAL A 72 -16.70 10.74 -2.79
CA VAL A 72 -15.55 11.67 -2.93
C VAL A 72 -14.74 11.77 -1.64
N THR A 73 -15.40 12.00 -0.49
CA THR A 73 -14.71 12.07 0.81
C THR A 73 -14.00 10.77 1.17
N TYR A 74 -14.53 9.62 0.73
CA TYR A 74 -13.87 8.34 0.92
C TYR A 74 -12.59 8.24 0.07
N GLN A 75 -12.61 8.70 -1.18
CA GLN A 75 -11.41 8.77 -2.02
C GLN A 75 -10.34 9.70 -1.42
N GLU A 76 -10.72 10.89 -0.95
CA GLU A 76 -9.79 11.82 -0.30
C GLU A 76 -9.13 11.20 0.94
N ALA A 77 -9.90 10.44 1.72
CA ALA A 77 -9.36 9.70 2.87
C ALA A 77 -8.36 8.61 2.45
N LEU A 78 -8.60 7.92 1.33
CA LEU A 78 -7.66 6.94 0.78
C LEU A 78 -6.37 7.60 0.27
N GLU A 79 -6.43 8.80 -0.30
CA GLU A 79 -5.26 9.53 -0.83
C GLU A 79 -4.37 10.14 0.25
N THR A 80 -4.93 10.41 1.44
CA THR A 80 -4.21 11.03 2.56
C THR A 80 -3.37 10.02 3.35
N ASN A 81 -3.61 8.71 3.20
CA ASN A 81 -2.86 7.64 3.86
C ASN A 81 -1.66 7.19 3.01
#